data_AF-A0A2R6DZ35-F1
#
_entry.id   AF-A0A2R6DZ35-F1
#
_cell.length_a   1.000
_cell.length_b   1.000
_cell.length_c   1.000
_cell.angle_alpha   90.00
_cell.angle_beta   90.00
_cell.angle_gamma   90.00
#
_symmetry.space_group_name_H-M   'P 1'
#
loop_
_entity.id
_entity.type
_entity.pdbx_description
1 polymer ?
#
loop_
_entity_poly.entity_id
_entity_poly.type
_entity_poly.pdbx_seq_one_letter_code
_entity_poly.pdbx_strand_id
1 'polypeptide(L)'
;MSTDTDTDTSTESKCGASKSTDTGSSSTCGASSSDDEEEVGSTVDDFDADPGRLVAVGLGPGQPEGMTQRAQTALGEVEHIVGYTTYIDLIPDEITEDAEDIYSTPMCGEVS
;
A
#
# COMPACT_ATOMS: atom_id res chain seq x y z
N MET A 1 0.24 57.89 7.73
CA MET A 1 -0.68 57.47 6.66
C MET A 1 0.08 57.67 5.35
N SER A 2 0.42 56.67 4.55
CA SER A 2 0.03 55.26 4.53
C SER A 2 1.08 54.49 3.72
N THR A 3 1.06 53.17 3.90
CA THR A 3 1.86 52.11 3.27
C THR A 3 1.49 51.89 1.80
N ASP A 4 2.46 51.47 0.98
CA ASP A 4 2.26 50.82 -0.32
C ASP A 4 3.22 49.61 -0.36
N THR A 5 2.76 48.39 -0.05
CA THR A 5 2.14 47.37 -0.93
C THR A 5 3.18 46.52 -1.67
N ASP A 6 3.41 45.32 -1.15
CA ASP A 6 4.11 44.20 -1.79
C ASP A 6 3.33 43.67 -3.01
N THR A 7 4.05 43.29 -4.07
CA THR A 7 3.53 42.42 -5.14
C THR A 7 4.68 41.57 -5.68
N ASP A 8 4.75 40.34 -5.18
CA ASP A 8 5.63 39.27 -5.66
C ASP A 8 5.31 38.93 -7.12
N THR A 9 6.34 38.96 -7.98
CA THR A 9 6.28 38.51 -9.37
C THR A 9 7.09 37.22 -9.51
N SER A 10 6.41 36.16 -9.92
CA SER A 10 6.90 34.82 -10.20
C SER A 10 8.14 34.80 -11.10
N THR A 11 9.15 34.01 -10.75
CA THR A 11 10.18 33.51 -11.70
C THR A 11 10.54 32.06 -11.40
N GLU A 12 9.89 31.18 -12.17
CA GLU A 12 10.34 29.92 -12.76
C GLU A 12 11.64 29.28 -12.21
N SER A 13 11.52 28.15 -11.50
CA SER A 13 12.67 27.31 -11.13
C SER A 13 12.86 26.16 -12.11
N LYS A 14 13.85 26.34 -12.98
CA LYS A 14 14.34 25.40 -13.99
C LYS A 14 15.28 24.39 -13.34
N CYS A 15 14.84 23.14 -13.12
CA CYS A 15 15.76 22.06 -12.72
C CYS A 15 16.56 21.59 -13.95
N GLY A 16 17.80 22.04 -14.04
CA GLY A 16 18.74 21.66 -15.09
C GLY A 16 19.36 20.29 -14.80
N ALA A 17 19.25 19.38 -15.78
CA ALA A 17 20.04 18.16 -15.81
C ALA A 17 21.48 18.46 -16.26
N SER A 18 22.49 17.90 -15.57
CA SER A 18 23.71 17.35 -16.18
C SER A 18 24.54 16.52 -15.19
N LYS A 19 24.52 15.21 -15.42
CA LYS A 19 25.62 14.21 -15.41
C LYS A 19 26.68 14.23 -14.30
N SER A 20 26.56 13.19 -13.46
CA SER A 20 27.54 12.11 -13.25
C SER A 20 28.99 12.46 -12.91
N THR A 21 29.32 12.34 -11.62
CA THR A 21 30.59 11.78 -11.16
C THR A 21 30.28 10.76 -10.07
N ASP A 22 30.63 9.50 -10.31
CA ASP A 22 30.45 8.37 -9.41
C ASP A 22 31.15 8.62 -8.06
N THR A 23 30.35 8.63 -6.99
CA THR A 23 30.80 8.23 -5.67
C THR A 23 29.65 7.43 -5.11
N GLY A 24 29.79 6.10 -5.15
CA GLY A 24 28.78 5.19 -4.65
C GLY A 24 28.50 5.50 -3.19
N SER A 25 27.37 6.15 -2.92
CA SER A 25 26.71 6.00 -1.64
C SER A 25 26.11 4.61 -1.63
N SER A 26 26.93 3.61 -1.31
CA SER A 26 26.40 2.45 -0.63
C SER A 26 25.79 3.00 0.65
N SER A 27 24.47 3.21 0.65
CA SER A 27 23.72 3.38 1.87
C SER A 27 23.90 2.08 2.64
N THR A 28 24.95 2.02 3.46
CA THR A 28 25.14 0.95 4.42
C THR A 28 24.04 1.16 5.44
N CYS A 29 22.90 0.53 5.20
CA CYS A 29 21.84 0.44 6.19
C CYS A 29 22.46 -0.31 7.37
N GLY A 30 22.62 0.41 8.48
CA GLY A 30 23.12 -0.15 9.73
C GLY A 30 22.10 -1.13 10.27
N ALA A 31 22.23 -2.39 9.87
CA ALA A 31 21.72 -3.50 10.65
C ALA A 31 22.61 -3.60 11.89
N SER A 32 22.25 -2.91 12.96
CA SER A 32 22.84 -3.16 14.27
C SER A 32 22.28 -4.49 14.75
N SER A 33 23.13 -5.51 14.75
CA SER A 33 22.93 -6.76 15.48
C SER A 33 22.92 -6.45 16.97
N SER A 34 21.73 -6.50 17.57
CA SER A 34 21.56 -6.76 18.99
C SER A 34 20.84 -8.10 19.06
N ASP A 35 21.64 -9.14 19.24
CA ASP A 35 21.25 -10.55 19.29
C ASP A 35 20.37 -10.85 20.51
N ASP A 36 19.08 -10.52 20.48
CA ASP A 36 18.05 -11.01 21.41
C ASP A 36 16.64 -10.90 20.76
N GLU A 37 16.51 -11.32 19.49
CA GLU A 37 15.21 -11.45 18.82
C GLU A 37 14.72 -12.90 19.02
N GLU A 38 13.66 -13.11 19.81
CA GLU A 38 12.98 -14.41 19.90
C GLU A 38 12.34 -14.70 18.53
N GLU A 39 12.97 -15.59 17.75
CA GLU A 39 12.46 -16.01 16.45
C GLU A 39 11.20 -16.87 16.65
N VAL A 40 10.02 -16.27 16.48
CA VAL A 40 8.76 -17.01 16.40
C VAL A 40 8.70 -17.69 15.03
N GLY A 41 9.32 -18.85 14.93
CA GLY A 41 9.37 -19.65 13.72
C GLY A 41 8.13 -20.53 13.57
N SER A 42 7.07 -20.05 12.92
CA SER A 42 6.07 -20.94 12.33
C SER A 42 6.55 -21.37 10.94
N THR A 43 6.65 -22.68 10.72
CA THR A 43 6.97 -23.25 9.42
C THR A 43 5.69 -23.85 8.81
N VAL A 44 5.68 -24.07 7.50
CA VAL A 44 4.54 -24.71 6.83
C VAL A 44 4.24 -26.11 7.39
N ASP A 45 5.22 -26.77 7.99
CA ASP A 45 5.09 -28.09 8.61
C ASP A 45 4.30 -28.06 9.94
N ASP A 46 4.08 -26.87 10.52
CA ASP A 46 3.33 -26.71 11.78
C ASP A 46 1.81 -26.68 11.56
N PHE A 47 1.34 -26.62 10.30
CA PHE A 47 -0.08 -26.53 9.93
C PHE A 47 -0.53 -27.77 9.14
N ASP A 48 -1.64 -28.39 9.55
CA ASP A 48 -2.26 -29.55 8.88
C ASP A 48 -3.02 -29.21 7.56
N ALA A 49 -2.81 -28.02 6.99
CA ALA A 49 -3.50 -27.53 5.80
C ALA A 49 -2.52 -27.23 4.67
N ASP A 50 -2.99 -27.38 3.42
CA ASP A 50 -2.22 -26.98 2.25
C ASP A 50 -1.97 -25.45 2.27
N PRO A 51 -0.77 -24.99 1.87
CA PRO A 51 -0.45 -23.58 1.87
C PRO A 51 -1.35 -22.80 0.89
N GLY A 52 -2.00 -21.76 1.40
CA GLY A 52 -2.80 -20.83 0.60
C GLY A 52 -1.97 -19.79 -0.16
N ARG A 53 -2.66 -18.89 -0.87
CA ARG A 53 -2.05 -17.77 -1.59
C ARG A 53 -2.60 -16.44 -1.09
N LEU A 54 -1.71 -15.51 -0.77
CA LEU A 54 -2.05 -14.12 -0.45
C LEU A 54 -1.74 -13.22 -1.65
N VAL A 55 -2.68 -12.37 -2.03
CA VAL A 55 -2.50 -11.37 -3.09
C VAL A 55 -2.81 -9.99 -2.54
N ALA A 56 -1.83 -9.08 -2.58
CA ALA A 56 -2.06 -7.68 -2.29
C ALA A 56 -2.54 -6.97 -3.56
N VAL A 57 -3.74 -6.39 -3.50
CA VAL A 57 -4.36 -5.69 -4.63
C VAL A 57 -4.42 -4.19 -4.35
N GLY A 58 -3.88 -3.39 -5.27
CA GLY A 58 -4.07 -1.93 -5.26
C GLY A 58 -5.32 -1.54 -6.04
N LEU A 59 -6.33 -0.98 -5.36
CA LEU A 59 -7.60 -0.56 -5.97
C LEU A 59 -7.46 0.69 -6.85
N GLY A 60 -6.43 1.50 -6.61
CA GLY A 60 -6.23 2.80 -7.27
C GLY A 60 -6.72 3.98 -6.42
N PRO A 61 -7.02 5.14 -7.01
CA PRO A 61 -7.39 6.36 -6.28
C PRO A 61 -8.80 6.35 -5.68
N GLY A 62 -9.58 5.29 -5.92
CA GLY A 62 -10.90 5.06 -5.33
C GLY A 62 -12.09 5.28 -6.28
N GLN A 63 -11.87 5.81 -7.49
CA GLN A 63 -12.91 5.79 -8.53
C GLN A 63 -12.87 4.44 -9.29
N PRO A 64 -14.02 3.87 -9.68
CA PRO A 64 -14.07 2.58 -10.41
C PRO A 64 -13.22 2.58 -11.69
N GLU A 65 -13.19 3.69 -12.44
CA GLU A 65 -12.40 3.83 -13.66
C GLU A 65 -10.88 3.80 -13.41
N GLY A 66 -10.46 4.04 -12.17
CA GLY A 66 -9.07 3.97 -11.74
C GLY A 66 -8.60 2.55 -11.43
N MET A 67 -9.51 1.56 -11.36
CA MET A 67 -9.17 0.18 -11.06
C MET A 67 -8.65 -0.55 -12.31
N THR A 68 -7.45 -1.13 -12.20
CA THR A 68 -6.88 -1.91 -13.31
C THR A 68 -7.65 -3.21 -13.54
N GLN A 69 -7.67 -3.70 -14.78
CA GLN A 69 -8.26 -5.02 -15.10
C GLN A 69 -7.62 -6.16 -14.30
N ARG A 70 -6.31 -6.09 -14.04
CA ARG A 70 -5.63 -7.09 -13.19
C ARG A 70 -6.17 -7.10 -11.76
N ALA A 71 -6.50 -5.94 -11.21
CA ALA A 71 -7.08 -5.84 -9.87
C ALA A 71 -8.49 -6.46 -9.85
N GLN A 72 -9.32 -6.15 -10.85
CA GLN A 72 -10.66 -6.73 -10.98
C GLN A 72 -10.60 -8.26 -11.10
N THR A 73 -9.75 -8.79 -11.98
CA THR A 73 -9.56 -10.24 -12.14
C THR A 73 -9.05 -10.89 -10.86
N ALA A 74 -8.04 -10.29 -10.21
CA ALA A 74 -7.50 -10.85 -8.97
C ALA A 74 -8.55 -10.88 -7.84
N LEU A 75 -9.40 -9.86 -7.74
CA LEU A 75 -10.46 -9.82 -6.73
C LEU A 75 -11.61 -10.79 -7.05
N GLY A 76 -11.91 -11.03 -8.33
CA GLY A 76 -12.93 -12.02 -8.74
C GLY A 76 -12.46 -13.48 -8.66
N GLU A 77 -11.17 -13.73 -8.45
CA GLU A 77 -10.60 -15.09 -8.31
C GLU A 77 -10.44 -15.52 -6.84
N VAL A 78 -10.57 -14.60 -5.87
CA VAL A 78 -10.33 -14.89 -4.46
C VAL A 78 -11.62 -15.24 -3.73
N GLU A 79 -11.52 -16.22 -2.84
CA GLU A 79 -12.62 -16.66 -1.97
C GLU A 79 -12.79 -15.72 -0.77
N HIS A 80 -11.68 -15.14 -0.28
CA HIS A 80 -11.66 -14.32 0.92
C HIS A 80 -11.07 -12.93 0.66
N ILE A 81 -11.75 -11.89 1.14
CA ILE A 81 -11.29 -10.49 1.05
C ILE A 81 -11.04 -9.94 2.45
N VAL A 82 -9.87 -9.33 2.67
CA VAL A 82 -9.49 -8.70 3.94
C VAL A 82 -9.07 -7.27 3.69
N GLY A 83 -9.61 -6.32 4.44
CA GLY A 83 -9.25 -4.91 4.29
C GLY A 83 -9.92 -3.98 5.28
N TYR A 84 -9.65 -2.68 5.14
CA TYR A 84 -10.43 -1.69 5.87
C TYR A 84 -11.79 -1.52 5.23
N THR A 85 -12.82 -1.25 6.04
CA THR A 85 -14.20 -0.99 5.57
C THR A 85 -14.20 0.01 4.42
N THR A 86 -13.48 1.12 4.57
CA THR A 86 -13.40 2.19 3.57
C THR A 86 -12.86 1.76 2.21
N TYR A 87 -12.05 0.70 2.13
CA TYR A 87 -11.53 0.19 0.86
C TYR A 87 -12.42 -0.91 0.28
N ILE A 88 -13.02 -1.72 1.15
CA ILE A 88 -14.00 -2.74 0.75
C ILE A 88 -15.21 -2.06 0.11
N ASP A 89 -15.66 -0.93 0.66
CA ASP A 89 -16.77 -0.12 0.11
C ASP A 89 -16.49 0.45 -1.30
N LEU A 90 -15.23 0.40 -1.77
CA LEU A 90 -14.84 0.85 -3.12
C LEU A 90 -14.81 -0.30 -4.13
N ILE A 91 -14.91 -1.54 -3.67
CA ILE A 91 -14.94 -2.72 -4.54
C ILE A 91 -16.34 -2.82 -5.16
N PRO A 92 -16.44 -3.12 -6.47
CA PRO A 92 -17.74 -3.36 -7.10
C PRO A 92 -18.56 -4.43 -6.37
N ASP A 93 -19.87 -4.18 -6.22
CA ASP A 93 -20.79 -5.09 -5.52
C ASP A 93 -20.77 -6.51 -6.10
N GLU A 94 -20.62 -6.63 -7.43
CA GLU A 94 -20.51 -7.94 -8.12
C GLU A 94 -19.37 -8.80 -7.58
N ILE A 95 -18.24 -8.18 -7.18
CA ILE A 95 -17.08 -8.89 -6.65
C ILE A 95 -17.27 -9.21 -5.16
N THR A 96 -17.89 -8.31 -4.40
CA THR A 96 -18.09 -8.52 -2.96
C THR A 96 -19.21 -9.54 -2.68
N GLU A 97 -20.20 -9.64 -3.58
CA GLU A 97 -21.24 -10.67 -3.52
C GLU A 97 -20.73 -12.08 -3.89
N ASP A 98 -19.73 -12.16 -4.78
CA ASP A 98 -19.12 -13.42 -5.21
C ASP A 98 -18.11 -13.99 -4.18
N ALA A 99 -17.58 -13.16 -3.28
CA ALA A 99 -16.65 -13.60 -2.23
C ALA A 99 -17.36 -14.44 -1.15
N GLU A 100 -16.70 -15.49 -0.68
CA GLU A 100 -17.24 -16.37 0.37
C GLU A 100 -17.25 -15.68 1.74
N ASP A 101 -16.15 -14.99 2.08
CA ASP A 101 -16.03 -14.22 3.32
C ASP A 101 -15.32 -12.88 3.12
N ILE A 102 -15.81 -11.85 3.83
CA ILE A 102 -15.21 -10.52 3.86
C ILE A 102 -14.90 -10.13 5.31
N TYR A 103 -13.62 -9.88 5.59
CA TYR A 103 -13.14 -9.41 6.88
C TYR A 103 -12.78 -7.92 6.79
N SER A 104 -13.63 -7.08 7.39
CA SER A 104 -13.45 -5.63 7.39
C SER A 104 -13.21 -5.08 8.80
N THR A 105 -12.23 -4.19 8.96
CA THR A 105 -12.07 -3.39 10.19
C THR A 105 -12.26 -1.90 9.90
N PRO A 106 -12.86 -1.12 10.82
CA PRO A 106 -12.86 0.33 10.70
C PRO A 106 -11.44 0.87 10.96
N MET A 107 -11.14 2.04 10.40
CA MET A 107 -9.95 2.79 10.78
C MET A 107 -9.96 3.03 12.30
N CYS A 108 -8.84 2.75 12.96
CA CYS A 108 -8.67 2.86 14.42
C CYS A 108 -9.46 1.86 15.30
N GLY A 109 -9.98 0.75 14.74
CA GLY A 109 -10.58 -0.34 15.52
C GLY A 109 -9.57 -1.45 15.85
N GLU A 110 -9.44 -1.81 17.12
CA GLU A 110 -8.69 -3.01 17.55
C GLU A 110 -9.54 -4.27 17.31
N VAL A 111 -8.90 -5.34 16.83
CA VAL A 111 -9.56 -6.65 16.69
C VAL A 111 -9.38 -7.37 18.02
N SER A 112 -10.49 -7.61 18.73
CA SER A 112 -10.53 -8.38 19.99
C SER A 112 -10.82 -9.85 19.74
#